data_AF-A0A8T5CPV2-F1
#
_entry.id   AF-A0A8T5CPV2-F1
#
_cell.length_a   1.000
_cell.length_b   1.000
_cell.length_c   1.000
_cell.angle_alpha   90.00
_cell.angle_beta   90.00
_cell.angle_gamma   90.00
#
_symmetry.space_group_name_H-M   'P 1'
#
loop_
_entity.id
_entity.type
_entity.pdbx_description
1 polymer ?
#
loop_
_entity_poly.entity_id
_entity_poly.type
_entity_poly.pdbx_seq_one_letter_code
_entity_poly.pdbx_strand_id
1 'polypeptide(L)'
;MGDESRARSRNEHGQYVGRISLDAVLEVFEARDDAARPLTATDVMEALDCSRRTAHNKLNELEARGDLATRKVGARSRVFWIPMPARGEPTAGRAADSTDSASTAETAATDEVEADGSDDLDHPPAVSSAIERADLPGSGPMLDARREALSAAYQYLTDHPEAKKADFLRDVYYDYPAGFESAEGWWNAIQPALKQLPGVDPPEERGHIWHFLGG
;
A
#
# COMPACT_ATOMS: atom_id res chain seq x y z
N MET A 1 -19.84 9.33 45.55
CA MET A 1 -19.22 9.85 44.32
C MET A 1 -18.90 8.62 43.47
N GLY A 2 -19.86 8.08 42.71
CA GLY A 2 -20.14 8.44 41.31
C GLY A 2 -19.08 7.75 40.42
N ASP A 3 -19.24 6.47 40.09
CA ASP A 3 -19.96 5.91 38.91
C ASP A 3 -19.50 6.54 37.58
N GLU A 4 -18.79 5.74 36.76
CA GLU A 4 -19.06 5.60 35.32
C GLU A 4 -18.16 4.49 34.74
N SER A 5 -18.48 3.26 35.15
CA SER A 5 -18.24 2.08 34.33
C SER A 5 -19.04 2.29 33.05
N ARG A 6 -18.42 2.82 31.99
CA ARG A 6 -19.10 3.08 30.72
C ARG A 6 -19.55 1.75 30.10
N ALA A 7 -20.76 1.37 30.48
CA ALA A 7 -21.57 0.32 29.92
C ALA A 7 -21.51 0.41 28.40
N ARG A 8 -20.87 -0.58 27.78
CA ARG A 8 -20.99 -0.80 26.35
C ARG A 8 -22.33 -1.49 26.12
N SER A 9 -23.24 -0.77 25.46
CA SER A 9 -24.62 -1.16 25.22
C SER A 9 -24.74 -2.55 24.60
N ARG A 10 -25.68 -3.32 25.14
CA ARG A 10 -26.10 -4.66 24.74
C ARG A 10 -27.06 -4.56 23.55
N ASN A 11 -26.91 -5.40 22.53
CA ASN A 11 -27.95 -5.56 21.50
C ASN A 11 -29.02 -6.56 21.98
N GLU A 12 -30.19 -6.47 21.37
CA GLU A 12 -31.45 -7.12 21.79
C GLU A 12 -31.44 -8.65 21.81
N HIS A 13 -30.38 -9.29 21.31
CA HIS A 13 -30.28 -10.76 21.23
C HIS A 13 -29.42 -11.41 22.31
N GLY A 14 -28.76 -10.64 23.18
CA GLY A 14 -28.10 -11.24 24.35
C GLY A 14 -26.89 -12.15 24.05
N GLN A 15 -26.38 -12.19 22.82
CA GLN A 15 -25.09 -12.79 22.50
C GLN A 15 -23.94 -11.82 22.83
N TYR A 16 -22.93 -12.31 23.55
CA TYR A 16 -21.59 -11.72 23.50
C TYR A 16 -21.14 -11.70 22.02
N VAL A 17 -20.69 -10.54 21.52
CA VAL A 17 -20.17 -10.37 20.14
C VAL A 17 -19.02 -11.34 19.88
N GLY A 18 -19.38 -12.54 19.43
CA GLY A 18 -18.47 -13.59 19.02
C GLY A 18 -17.66 -13.10 17.84
N ARG A 19 -16.34 -13.18 17.96
CA ARG A 19 -15.39 -12.85 16.91
C ARG A 19 -15.79 -13.62 15.64
N ILE A 20 -16.13 -12.90 14.58
CA ILE A 20 -16.43 -13.51 13.27
C ILE A 20 -15.21 -14.33 12.84
N SER A 21 -15.44 -15.63 12.64
CA SER A 21 -14.43 -16.58 12.16
C SER A 21 -14.27 -16.44 10.64
N LEU A 22 -13.18 -16.98 10.11
CA LEU A 22 -12.95 -17.03 8.67
C LEU A 22 -13.87 -18.03 7.98
N ASP A 23 -14.17 -19.13 8.67
CA ASP A 23 -15.10 -20.17 8.23
C ASP A 23 -16.50 -19.60 8.01
N ALA A 24 -16.98 -18.75 8.93
CA ALA A 24 -18.25 -18.04 8.77
C ALA A 24 -18.25 -17.11 7.56
N VAL A 25 -17.10 -16.56 7.16
CA VAL A 25 -16.99 -15.77 5.93
C VAL A 25 -17.03 -16.68 4.70
N LEU A 26 -16.34 -17.83 4.71
CA LEU A 26 -16.39 -18.80 3.61
C LEU A 26 -17.79 -19.37 3.41
N GLU A 27 -18.52 -19.63 4.49
CA GLU A 27 -19.90 -20.11 4.44
C GLU A 27 -20.82 -19.13 3.68
N VAL A 28 -20.56 -17.81 3.73
CA VAL A 28 -21.30 -16.82 2.92
C VAL A 28 -21.09 -17.04 1.43
N PHE A 29 -19.90 -17.44 1.00
CA PHE A 29 -19.61 -17.73 -0.42
C PHE A 29 -20.22 -19.07 -0.85
N GLU A 30 -20.23 -20.07 0.04
CA GLU A 30 -20.69 -21.44 -0.25
C GLU A 30 -22.21 -21.62 -0.15
N ALA A 31 -22.88 -20.92 0.78
CA ALA A 31 -24.32 -21.04 1.01
C ALA A 31 -25.18 -20.44 -0.12
N ARG A 32 -24.55 -19.80 -1.11
CA ARG A 32 -25.22 -19.13 -2.22
C ARG A 32 -25.45 -20.08 -3.41
N ASP A 33 -26.63 -20.02 -4.01
CA ASP A 33 -26.97 -20.77 -5.22
C ASP A 33 -26.12 -20.37 -6.45
N ASP A 34 -25.57 -19.16 -6.45
CA ASP A 34 -24.74 -18.58 -7.51
C ASP A 34 -23.26 -18.50 -7.12
N ALA A 35 -22.64 -19.66 -6.85
CA ALA A 35 -21.25 -19.79 -6.40
C ALA A 35 -20.20 -19.11 -7.31
N ALA A 36 -20.51 -18.92 -8.61
CA ALA A 36 -19.61 -18.27 -9.56
C ALA A 36 -19.64 -16.73 -9.52
N ARG A 37 -20.65 -16.13 -8.86
CA ARG A 37 -20.73 -14.66 -8.77
C ARG A 37 -19.78 -14.16 -7.67
N PRO A 38 -18.90 -13.21 -8.01
CA PRO A 38 -17.96 -12.68 -7.03
C PRO A 38 -18.67 -11.72 -6.07
N LEU A 39 -18.20 -11.68 -4.83
CA LEU A 39 -18.73 -10.86 -3.74
C LEU A 39 -17.83 -9.66 -3.44
N THR A 40 -18.42 -8.60 -2.92
CA THR A 40 -17.72 -7.44 -2.35
C THR A 40 -17.67 -7.54 -0.83
N ALA A 41 -16.86 -6.68 -0.21
CA ALA A 41 -16.85 -6.54 1.24
C ALA A 41 -18.23 -6.11 1.80
N THR A 42 -19.01 -5.33 1.04
CA THR A 42 -20.36 -4.92 1.46
C THR A 42 -21.30 -6.12 1.53
N ASP A 43 -21.25 -7.03 0.55
CA ASP A 43 -22.09 -8.24 0.56
C ASP A 43 -21.81 -9.10 1.81
N VAL A 44 -20.55 -9.21 2.22
CA VAL A 44 -20.14 -9.95 3.43
C VAL A 44 -20.53 -9.21 4.71
N MET A 45 -20.48 -7.88 4.72
CA MET A 45 -20.95 -7.08 5.85
C MET A 45 -22.44 -7.28 6.08
N GLU A 46 -23.23 -7.26 5.02
CA GLU A 46 -24.68 -7.45 5.08
C GLU A 46 -25.05 -8.87 5.52
N ALA A 47 -24.33 -9.89 5.00
CA ALA A 47 -24.60 -11.29 5.35
C ALA A 47 -24.26 -11.63 6.81
N LEU A 48 -23.19 -11.07 7.38
CA LEU A 48 -22.69 -11.38 8.72
C LEU A 48 -22.99 -10.31 9.77
N ASP A 49 -23.78 -9.29 9.39
CA ASP A 49 -24.08 -8.08 10.19
C ASP A 49 -22.84 -7.53 10.90
N CYS A 50 -21.78 -7.29 10.12
CA CYS A 50 -20.46 -6.98 10.67
C CYS A 50 -19.86 -5.66 10.20
N SER A 51 -18.89 -5.16 10.99
CA SER A 51 -18.22 -3.92 10.64
C SER A 51 -17.40 -4.08 9.36
N ARG A 52 -17.34 -3.01 8.56
CA ARG A 52 -16.50 -2.94 7.34
C ARG A 52 -15.05 -3.35 7.59
N ARG A 53 -14.46 -2.90 8.70
CA ARG A 53 -13.07 -3.26 9.04
C ARG A 53 -12.94 -4.75 9.35
N THR A 54 -13.92 -5.34 10.03
CA THR A 54 -13.94 -6.78 10.31
C THR A 54 -14.04 -7.58 9.00
N ALA A 55 -14.97 -7.23 8.11
CA ALA A 55 -15.12 -7.88 6.81
C ALA A 55 -13.83 -7.80 5.98
N HIS A 56 -13.23 -6.62 5.84
CA HIS A 56 -11.98 -6.46 5.09
C HIS A 56 -10.82 -7.24 5.70
N ASN A 57 -10.65 -7.20 7.02
CA ASN A 57 -9.59 -7.95 7.68
C ASN A 57 -9.74 -9.46 7.40
N LYS A 58 -10.97 -9.98 7.44
CA LYS A 58 -11.24 -11.41 7.23
C LYS A 58 -11.10 -11.82 5.76
N LEU A 59 -11.58 -11.00 4.83
CA LEU A 59 -11.41 -11.23 3.39
C LEU A 59 -9.95 -11.19 2.95
N ASN A 60 -9.16 -10.25 3.47
CA ASN A 60 -7.72 -10.20 3.21
C ASN A 60 -6.99 -11.41 3.82
N GLU A 61 -7.42 -11.87 5.00
CA GLU A 61 -6.85 -13.05 5.64
C GLU A 61 -7.16 -14.34 4.86
N LEU A 62 -8.36 -14.49 4.28
CA LEU A 62 -8.72 -15.59 3.38
C LEU A 62 -7.98 -15.54 2.05
N GLU A 63 -7.77 -14.33 1.50
CA GLU A 63 -6.98 -14.15 0.29
C GLU A 63 -5.52 -14.54 0.50
N ALA A 64 -4.90 -14.10 1.61
CA ALA A 64 -3.53 -14.45 1.95
C ALA A 64 -3.33 -15.98 2.13
N ARG A 65 -4.37 -16.71 2.53
CA ARG A 65 -4.38 -18.17 2.64
C ARG A 65 -4.60 -18.88 1.31
N GLY A 66 -5.07 -18.17 0.29
CA GLY A 66 -5.44 -18.72 -1.02
C GLY A 66 -6.86 -19.29 -1.09
N ASP A 67 -7.66 -19.15 -0.03
CA ASP A 67 -9.05 -19.65 0.02
C ASP A 67 -9.98 -18.78 -0.85
N LEU A 68 -9.63 -17.50 -1.03
CA LEU A 68 -10.31 -16.56 -1.91
C LEU A 68 -9.32 -15.94 -2.90
N ALA A 69 -9.75 -15.77 -4.15
CA ALA A 69 -9.08 -14.91 -5.11
C ALA A 69 -9.76 -13.53 -5.11
N THR A 70 -9.02 -12.49 -5.50
CA THR A 70 -9.50 -11.11 -5.50
C THR A 70 -9.14 -10.38 -6.80
N ARG A 71 -9.94 -9.38 -7.17
CA ARG A 71 -9.64 -8.44 -8.26
C ARG A 71 -10.16 -7.06 -7.93
N LYS A 72 -9.37 -6.05 -8.28
CA LYS A 72 -9.78 -4.64 -8.25
C LYS A 72 -10.75 -4.36 -9.40
N VAL A 73 -11.93 -3.82 -9.10
CA VAL A 73 -12.99 -3.52 -10.08
C VAL A 73 -13.32 -2.03 -10.17
N GLY A 74 -12.61 -1.20 -9.43
CA GLY A 74 -12.77 0.25 -9.45
C GLY A 74 -11.80 0.93 -8.50
N ALA A 75 -11.90 2.26 -8.39
CA ALA A 75 -10.96 3.07 -7.58
C ALA A 75 -10.88 2.63 -6.11
N ARG A 76 -11.98 2.09 -5.54
CA ARG A 76 -12.08 1.64 -4.14
C ARG A 76 -12.77 0.30 -3.96
N SER A 77 -13.02 -0.41 -5.05
CA SER A 77 -13.84 -1.62 -5.04
C SER A 77 -12.99 -2.83 -5.40
N ARG A 78 -13.07 -3.86 -4.56
CA ARG A 78 -12.51 -5.19 -4.79
C ARG A 78 -13.64 -6.20 -4.75
N VAL A 79 -13.56 -7.17 -5.63
CA VAL A 79 -14.41 -8.36 -5.58
C VAL A 79 -13.57 -9.58 -5.20
N PHE A 80 -14.21 -10.55 -4.57
CA PHE A 80 -13.63 -11.77 -4.04
C PHE A 80 -14.45 -12.96 -4.55
N TRP A 81 -13.82 -14.09 -4.79
CA TRP A 81 -14.49 -15.33 -5.19
C TRP A 81 -13.67 -16.54 -4.75
N ILE A 82 -14.33 -17.68 -4.56
CA ILE A 82 -13.63 -18.94 -4.33
C ILE A 82 -13.01 -19.38 -5.66
N PRO A 83 -11.68 -19.53 -5.76
CA PRO A 83 -11.06 -20.02 -6.97
C PRO A 83 -11.48 -21.47 -7.22
N MET A 84 -12.00 -21.74 -8.41
CA MET A 84 -12.24 -23.12 -8.81
C MET A 84 -10.87 -23.80 -8.94
N PRO A 85 -10.66 -24.99 -8.33
CA PRO A 85 -9.42 -25.71 -8.53
C PRO A 85 -9.23 -25.95 -10.03
N ALA A 86 -8.10 -25.51 -10.57
CA ALA A 86 -7.70 -25.88 -11.91
C ALA A 86 -7.76 -27.40 -11.98
N ARG A 87 -8.50 -27.93 -12.96
CA ARG A 87 -8.67 -29.38 -13.11
C ARG A 87 -7.32 -29.98 -13.52
N GLY A 88 -6.52 -30.35 -12.53
CA GLY A 88 -5.23 -31.05 -12.65
C GLY A 88 -4.00 -30.14 -12.56
N GLU A 89 -3.23 -30.24 -11.48
CA GLU A 89 -1.86 -30.78 -11.49
C GLU A 89 -1.34 -30.98 -10.06
N PRO A 90 -0.78 -32.16 -9.71
CA PRO A 90 -0.12 -32.40 -8.44
C PRO A 90 1.27 -31.73 -8.43
N THR A 91 1.58 -31.05 -7.33
CA THR A 91 2.88 -30.43 -7.07
C THR A 91 4.02 -31.47 -7.15
N ALA A 92 4.90 -31.31 -8.14
CA ALA A 92 6.16 -32.05 -8.26
C ALA A 92 7.29 -31.15 -7.76
N GLY A 93 7.86 -31.49 -6.60
CA GLY A 93 9.13 -30.92 -6.17
C GLY A 93 10.30 -31.51 -6.95
N ARG A 94 11.30 -30.69 -7.27
CA ARG A 94 12.72 -31.10 -7.23
C ARG A 94 13.65 -29.88 -7.26
N ALA A 95 14.58 -29.88 -6.32
CA ALA A 95 15.69 -28.95 -6.15
C ALA A 95 16.95 -29.39 -6.95
N ALA A 96 17.93 -28.46 -6.98
CA ALA A 96 19.38 -28.63 -7.22
C ALA A 96 19.81 -28.85 -8.70
N ASP A 97 20.95 -28.37 -9.21
CA ASP A 97 22.08 -27.54 -8.74
C ASP A 97 23.07 -27.37 -9.93
N SER A 98 24.10 -26.52 -9.76
CA SER A 98 25.46 -26.60 -10.34
C SER A 98 25.85 -25.58 -11.43
N THR A 99 26.36 -24.43 -10.97
CA THR A 99 27.77 -23.93 -11.05
C THR A 99 28.76 -24.57 -12.04
N ASP A 100 29.54 -23.77 -12.80
CA ASP A 100 31.01 -23.58 -12.64
C ASP A 100 31.69 -22.60 -13.64
N SER A 101 32.51 -21.68 -13.06
CA SER A 101 33.82 -21.07 -13.44
C SER A 101 34.21 -20.69 -14.88
N ALA A 102 35.17 -19.78 -15.17
CA ALA A 102 35.88 -18.68 -14.47
C ALA A 102 36.93 -18.09 -15.47
N SER A 103 37.47 -16.90 -15.13
CA SER A 103 38.89 -16.47 -15.26
C SER A 103 39.11 -15.15 -16.05
N THR A 104 39.38 -14.01 -15.37
CA THR A 104 40.69 -13.33 -15.06
C THR A 104 41.42 -12.77 -16.31
N ALA A 105 41.98 -11.55 -16.40
CA ALA A 105 42.53 -10.62 -15.40
C ALA A 105 42.77 -9.20 -15.99
N GLU A 106 42.81 -8.19 -15.10
CA GLU A 106 43.73 -7.00 -15.05
C GLU A 106 43.78 -5.97 -16.21
N THR A 107 44.06 -4.67 -16.05
CA THR A 107 44.41 -3.78 -14.92
C THR A 107 44.39 -2.31 -15.42
N ALA A 108 44.19 -1.38 -14.46
CA ALA A 108 44.65 0.02 -14.41
C ALA A 108 43.85 1.15 -15.11
N ALA A 109 43.21 1.90 -14.20
CA ALA A 109 43.44 3.32 -13.92
C ALA A 109 42.58 4.38 -14.62
N THR A 110 42.14 5.31 -13.77
CA THR A 110 41.68 6.69 -14.02
C THR A 110 40.42 6.84 -14.87
N ASP A 111 39.30 7.19 -14.25
CA ASP A 111 38.97 8.60 -14.06
C ASP A 111 37.82 8.72 -13.06
N GLU A 112 37.91 9.73 -12.19
CA GLU A 112 36.83 10.16 -11.34
C GLU A 112 35.74 10.75 -12.24
N VAL A 113 34.73 9.94 -12.58
CA VAL A 113 33.50 10.45 -13.19
C VAL A 113 32.36 10.15 -12.25
N GLU A 114 32.08 11.17 -11.44
CA GLU A 114 30.75 11.70 -11.14
C GLU A 114 29.60 10.72 -11.38
N ALA A 115 28.87 10.42 -10.31
CA ALA A 115 27.61 9.69 -10.35
C ALA A 115 26.60 10.40 -11.27
N ASP A 116 26.69 10.08 -12.56
CA ASP A 116 25.71 10.43 -13.58
C ASP A 116 24.54 9.44 -13.47
N GLY A 117 23.57 9.88 -12.68
CA GLY A 117 22.23 9.32 -12.56
C GLY A 117 21.29 10.36 -11.95
N SER A 118 21.58 11.64 -12.17
CA SER A 118 20.70 12.77 -11.85
C SER A 118 19.96 13.17 -13.12
N ASP A 119 19.13 12.27 -13.64
CA ASP A 119 18.25 12.62 -14.74
C ASP A 119 17.07 13.43 -14.15
N ASP A 120 17.19 14.75 -14.26
CA ASP A 120 16.10 15.64 -14.67
C ASP A 120 14.83 15.67 -13.80
N LEU A 121 14.98 15.92 -12.49
CA LEU A 121 13.88 16.52 -11.73
C LEU A 121 14.02 18.05 -11.80
N ASP A 122 13.55 18.65 -12.90
CA ASP A 122 13.56 20.11 -13.15
C ASP A 122 12.51 20.81 -12.25
N HIS A 123 12.75 20.83 -10.93
CA HIS A 123 11.92 21.53 -9.95
C HIS A 123 12.52 22.88 -9.52
N PRO A 124 11.68 23.91 -9.27
CA PRO A 124 12.14 25.24 -8.92
C PRO A 124 13.07 25.23 -7.70
N PRO A 125 14.09 26.11 -7.62
CA PRO A 125 15.08 26.09 -6.54
C PRO A 125 14.47 26.28 -5.14
N ALA A 126 13.29 26.89 -5.06
CA ALA A 126 12.51 27.01 -3.82
C ALA A 126 12.00 25.65 -3.32
N VAL A 127 11.63 24.74 -4.21
CA VAL A 127 11.19 23.37 -3.89
C VAL A 127 12.38 22.55 -3.43
N SER A 128 13.50 22.57 -4.17
CA SER A 128 14.72 21.84 -3.78
C SER A 128 15.20 22.28 -2.39
N SER A 129 15.21 23.59 -2.12
CA SER A 129 15.55 24.15 -0.81
C SER A 129 14.61 23.72 0.32
N ALA A 130 13.33 23.49 0.02
CA ALA A 130 12.33 23.02 0.98
C ALA A 130 12.47 21.52 1.26
N ILE A 131 12.80 20.73 0.23
CA ILE A 131 13.09 19.29 0.35
C ILE A 131 14.35 19.06 1.20
N GLU A 132 15.41 19.84 0.99
CA GLU A 132 16.64 19.73 1.79
C GLU A 132 16.40 20.05 3.27
N ARG A 133 15.50 21.00 3.57
CA ARG A 133 15.15 21.43 4.92
C ARG A 133 14.04 20.59 5.57
N ALA A 134 13.41 19.69 4.82
CA ALA A 134 12.31 18.90 5.33
C ALA A 134 12.79 17.99 6.48
N ASP A 135 11.99 17.96 7.56
CA ASP A 135 12.21 17.09 8.70
C ASP A 135 11.80 15.66 8.33
N LEU A 136 12.73 14.94 7.71
CA LEU A 136 12.58 13.54 7.34
C LEU A 136 13.37 12.68 8.34
N PRO A 137 12.81 11.54 8.79
CA PRO A 137 13.54 10.64 9.67
C PRO A 137 14.79 10.11 8.98
N GLY A 138 15.84 9.77 9.73
CA GLY A 138 17.08 9.18 9.20
C GLY A 138 18.26 10.17 9.13
N SER A 139 19.44 9.67 8.76
CA SER A 139 20.66 10.46 8.60
C SER A 139 21.54 9.89 7.50
N GLY A 140 22.33 10.74 6.85
CA GLY A 140 23.26 10.34 5.78
C GLY A 140 22.53 9.75 4.55
N PRO A 141 23.01 8.65 3.95
CA PRO A 141 22.50 8.15 2.67
C PRO A 141 21.02 7.73 2.71
N MET A 142 20.50 7.36 3.89
CA MET A 142 19.08 7.06 4.07
C MET A 142 18.21 8.33 4.03
N LEU A 143 18.74 9.46 4.51
CA LEU A 143 18.07 10.76 4.42
C LEU A 143 18.03 11.24 2.97
N ASP A 144 19.12 11.04 2.23
CA ASP A 144 19.19 11.43 0.82
C ASP A 144 18.21 10.62 -0.05
N ALA A 145 18.14 9.30 0.13
CA ALA A 145 17.12 8.48 -0.54
C ALA A 145 15.68 8.89 -0.20
N ARG A 146 15.45 9.39 1.04
CA ARG A 146 14.14 9.90 1.46
C ARG A 146 13.81 11.25 0.86
N ARG A 147 14.81 12.12 0.69
CA ARG A 147 14.67 13.39 -0.02
C ARG A 147 14.37 13.16 -1.50
N GLU A 148 15.01 12.16 -2.10
CA GLU A 148 14.75 11.73 -3.47
C GLU A 148 13.33 11.16 -3.65
N ALA A 149 12.87 10.35 -2.69
CA ALA A 149 11.48 9.90 -2.69
C ALA A 149 10.47 11.06 -2.52
N LEU A 150 10.83 12.08 -1.75
CA LEU A 150 10.01 13.29 -1.59
C LEU A 150 9.99 14.14 -2.86
N SER A 151 11.13 14.29 -3.55
CA SER A 151 11.20 15.01 -4.83
C SER A 151 10.40 14.29 -5.92
N ALA A 152 10.52 12.97 -6.02
CA ALA A 152 9.72 12.17 -6.95
C ALA A 152 8.22 12.27 -6.64
N ALA A 153 7.82 12.27 -5.37
CA ALA A 153 6.42 12.49 -4.99
C ALA A 153 5.93 13.90 -5.37
N TYR A 154 6.76 14.93 -5.22
CA TYR A 154 6.42 16.28 -5.65
C TYR A 154 6.30 16.41 -7.17
N GLN A 155 7.22 15.80 -7.92
CA GLN A 155 7.16 15.76 -9.38
C GLN A 155 5.88 15.06 -9.85
N TYR A 156 5.58 13.89 -9.28
CA TYR A 156 4.35 13.16 -9.60
C TYR A 156 3.10 14.02 -9.39
N LEU A 157 3.06 14.81 -8.30
CA LEU A 157 1.95 15.72 -8.03
C LEU A 157 1.93 16.93 -8.98
N THR A 158 3.09 17.37 -9.48
CA THR A 158 3.19 18.42 -10.50
C THR A 158 2.65 17.94 -11.85
N ASP A 159 3.01 16.73 -12.26
CA ASP A 159 2.52 16.10 -13.50
C ASP A 159 1.04 15.69 -13.40
N HIS A 160 0.60 15.31 -12.20
CA HIS A 160 -0.76 14.92 -11.88
C HIS A 160 -1.34 15.87 -10.83
N PRO A 161 -1.93 17.02 -11.24
CA PRO A 161 -2.40 18.06 -10.32
C PRO A 161 -3.52 17.59 -9.38
N GLU A 162 -4.04 16.38 -9.58
CA GLU A 162 -4.93 15.69 -8.67
C GLU A 162 -4.46 14.23 -8.49
N ALA A 163 -3.72 13.96 -7.42
CA ALA A 163 -3.19 12.62 -7.14
C ALA A 163 -3.77 12.06 -5.83
N LYS A 164 -4.09 10.76 -5.77
CA LYS A 164 -4.47 10.15 -4.48
C LYS A 164 -3.25 9.56 -3.81
N LYS A 165 -3.34 9.36 -2.48
CA LYS A 165 -2.35 8.55 -1.74
C LYS A 165 -1.98 7.26 -2.50
N ALA A 166 -2.98 6.55 -3.02
CA ALA A 166 -2.77 5.28 -3.72
C ALA A 166 -1.96 5.41 -5.02
N ASP A 167 -2.00 6.59 -5.66
CA ASP A 167 -1.25 6.86 -6.88
C ASP A 167 0.25 7.03 -6.55
N PHE A 168 0.59 7.79 -5.49
CA PHE A 168 1.97 7.85 -4.97
C PHE A 168 2.52 6.47 -4.58
N LEU A 169 1.68 5.63 -3.94
CA LEU A 169 2.12 4.28 -3.56
C LEU A 169 2.32 3.34 -4.74
N ARG A 170 1.65 3.59 -5.87
CA ARG A 170 1.75 2.77 -7.08
C ARG A 170 2.93 3.23 -7.94
N ASP A 171 3.02 4.54 -8.17
CA ASP A 171 3.86 5.12 -9.23
C ASP A 171 5.12 5.79 -8.69
N VAL A 172 5.24 6.02 -7.38
CA VAL A 172 6.44 6.66 -6.78
C VAL A 172 7.16 5.69 -5.83
N TYR A 173 6.42 5.01 -4.95
CA TYR A 173 7.04 4.10 -3.99
C TYR A 173 7.80 2.92 -4.64
N TYR A 174 7.35 2.43 -5.80
CA TYR A 174 8.00 1.30 -6.47
C TYR A 174 9.39 1.68 -6.99
N ASP A 175 9.52 2.88 -7.53
CA ASP A 175 10.77 3.40 -8.07
C ASP A 175 11.66 4.02 -6.97
N TYR A 176 11.05 4.60 -5.92
CA TYR A 176 11.74 5.29 -4.83
C TYR A 176 11.33 4.79 -3.43
N PRO A 177 11.61 3.52 -3.08
CA PRO A 177 11.19 2.94 -1.80
C PRO A 177 11.94 3.50 -0.58
N ALA A 178 13.08 4.19 -0.77
CA ALA A 178 13.85 4.88 0.28
C ALA A 178 14.12 4.05 1.56
N GLY A 179 14.35 2.74 1.38
CA GLY A 179 14.64 1.79 2.46
C GLY A 179 13.44 1.40 3.32
N PHE A 180 12.21 1.74 2.92
CA PHE A 180 11.00 1.29 3.61
C PHE A 180 10.55 -0.07 3.07
N GLU A 181 10.23 -0.98 3.99
CA GLU A 181 9.70 -2.31 3.66
C GLU A 181 8.20 -2.28 3.31
N SER A 182 7.51 -1.18 3.60
CA SER A 182 6.09 -1.02 3.34
C SER A 182 5.75 0.35 2.76
N ALA A 183 4.84 0.34 1.79
CA ALA A 183 4.28 1.53 1.17
C ALA A 183 3.62 2.47 2.20
N GLU A 184 2.95 1.90 3.21
CA GLU A 184 2.34 2.68 4.29
C GLU A 184 3.38 3.31 5.23
N GLY A 185 4.47 2.60 5.54
CA GLY A 185 5.58 3.16 6.32
C GLY A 185 6.28 4.31 5.58
N TRP A 186 6.52 4.13 4.28
CA TRP A 186 7.06 5.15 3.39
C TRP A 186 6.18 6.41 3.39
N TRP A 187 4.89 6.24 3.13
CA TRP A 187 3.96 7.37 3.06
C TRP A 187 3.85 8.14 4.38
N ASN A 188 3.87 7.46 5.53
CA ASN A 188 3.83 8.14 6.83
C ASN A 188 5.07 9.01 7.08
N ALA A 189 6.22 8.67 6.46
CA ALA A 189 7.43 9.48 6.54
C ALA A 189 7.44 10.63 5.53
N ILE A 190 6.97 10.39 4.29
CA ILE A 190 7.02 11.38 3.20
C ILE A 190 5.86 12.39 3.26
N GLN A 191 4.65 11.94 3.61
CA GLN A 191 3.46 12.78 3.69
C GLN A 191 3.65 14.09 4.48
N PRO A 192 4.18 14.10 5.72
CA PRO A 192 4.31 15.34 6.48
C PRO A 192 5.27 16.34 5.83
N ALA A 193 6.31 15.86 5.15
CA ALA A 193 7.22 16.70 4.40
C ALA A 193 6.59 17.24 3.11
N LEU A 194 5.82 16.41 2.40
CA LEU A 194 5.11 16.77 1.18
C LEU A 194 4.12 17.93 1.41
N LYS A 195 3.44 17.98 2.57
CA LYS A 195 2.53 19.09 2.95
C LYS A 195 3.24 20.44 3.09
N GLN A 196 4.54 20.43 3.35
CA GLN A 196 5.32 21.64 3.60
C GLN A 196 5.94 22.20 2.32
N LEU A 197 5.83 21.47 1.20
CA LEU A 197 6.36 21.91 -0.08
C LEU A 197 5.46 22.99 -0.71
N PRO A 198 6.05 23.96 -1.41
CA PRO A 198 5.30 25.05 -2.03
C PRO A 198 4.40 24.52 -3.15
N GLY A 199 3.18 25.05 -3.27
CA GLY A 199 2.23 24.64 -4.31
C GLY A 199 1.50 23.33 -4.03
N VAL A 200 1.79 22.64 -2.92
CA VAL A 200 1.07 21.44 -2.51
C VAL A 200 -0.12 21.80 -1.62
N ASP A 201 -1.31 21.37 -2.03
CA ASP A 201 -2.53 21.47 -1.24
C ASP A 201 -2.96 20.09 -0.73
N PRO A 202 -2.83 19.83 0.58
CA PRO A 202 -3.19 18.56 1.17
C PRO A 202 -4.72 18.38 1.23
N PRO A 203 -5.21 17.12 1.20
CA PRO A 203 -6.64 16.86 1.35
C PRO A 203 -7.20 17.39 2.67
N GLU A 204 -8.39 18.01 2.63
CA GLU A 204 -9.22 18.25 3.82
C GLU A 204 -9.46 16.92 4.57
N GLU A 205 -9.70 16.93 5.89
CA GLU A 205 -9.64 15.78 6.82
C GLU A 205 -10.35 14.47 6.43
N ARG A 206 -11.23 14.48 5.41
CA ARG A 206 -11.90 13.28 4.85
C ARG A 206 -11.62 13.02 3.37
N GLY A 207 -10.80 13.85 2.75
CA GLY A 207 -10.31 13.72 1.38
C GLY A 207 -9.11 12.78 1.27
N HIS A 208 -8.88 12.29 0.06
CA HIS A 208 -7.71 11.47 -0.27
C HIS A 208 -6.94 11.99 -1.48
N ILE A 209 -7.33 13.18 -1.97
CA ILE A 209 -6.81 13.79 -3.19
C ILE A 209 -5.89 14.93 -2.76
N TRP A 210 -4.67 14.88 -3.26
CA TRP A 210 -3.68 15.92 -3.17
C TRP A 210 -3.78 16.76 -4.42
N HIS A 211 -3.80 18.06 -4.22
CA HIS A 211 -3.85 19.01 -5.32
C HIS A 211 -2.51 19.72 -5.46
N PHE A 212 -2.11 19.95 -6.70
CA PHE A 212 -1.04 20.89 -7.00
C PHE A 212 -1.65 22.21 -7.44
N LEU A 213 -1.50 23.24 -6.62
CA LEU A 213 -1.98 24.60 -6.91
C LEU A 213 -0.91 25.43 -7.62
N GLY A 214 -0.11 24.78 -8.47
CA GLY A 214 1.08 25.32 -9.13
C GLY A 214 1.03 26.82 -9.41
N GLY A 215 2.07 27.52 -8.93
CA GLY A 215 2.32 28.94 -9.17
C GLY A 215 3.09 29.19 -10.46
#